data_AF-A0AAD8B7H4-F1
#
_entry.id   AF-A0AAD8B7H4-F1
#
_cell.length_a   1.000
_cell.length_b   1.000
_cell.length_c   1.000
_cell.angle_alpha   90.00
_cell.angle_beta   90.00
_cell.angle_gamma   90.00
#
_symmetry.space_group_name_H-M   'P 1'
#
loop_
_entity.id
_entity.type
_entity.pdbx_description
1 polymer ?
#
loop_
_entity_poly.entity_id
_entity_poly.type
_entity_poly.pdbx_seq_one_letter_code
_entity_poly.pdbx_strand_id
1 'polypeptide(L)'
;MKALSLIILAVFCVFLVCVWSKKHDAYVEDNDFAEFEEFEEDEDGVVEDNEPERQEVKKQASVNTEQEEGFDEDEDDDEEAVGDDEFEHLHDEEEFENFDKEKDVVGKNKNEKLPDLQMAKVPLHLRTSWDSFFLEMLMIAGLTVYFLNFLHGKTKNCKLATAWLAAHKELLETQFSIVGDDGASKELASGILMKESESVYTLWCSGRVCVEGMLVELKLLKRQDLINMLLRIFKPASDQVIVKVDLDEGKMDTFVFCIAQKRSAAKLHKDMNDLSQFTEKKSTEKYEIPSSYQLLSEIGEGTAAVLDKKVCQMLTKYEGVIEYIHVSDQYSGPKLQDDNQTTKMPDTKPCLIFCFTIAGKGKTRTVDMENLQPLMQLVFYCVDKVSRLQLSKEAKMKAEKNRQKAAELFLKAAHSQRQELAQQRKEEKKRAEKEKLMAEEDPDRARKLEAGLDRENRRESKKKQPKMKMMKIKAI
;
A
#
# COMPACT_ATOMS: atom_id res chain seq x y z
N MET A 1 -4.64 -36.01 28.08
CA MET A 1 -4.02 -37.14 27.33
C MET A 1 -4.82 -37.54 26.09
N LYS A 2 -5.78 -38.48 26.09
CA LYS A 2 -6.34 -39.09 24.85
C LYS A 2 -6.76 -38.10 23.74
N ALA A 3 -7.50 -37.03 24.07
CA ALA A 3 -7.89 -35.99 23.11
C ALA A 3 -6.69 -35.19 22.57
N LEU A 4 -5.66 -34.98 23.39
CA LEU A 4 -4.43 -34.30 23.00
C LEU A 4 -3.59 -35.16 22.04
N SER A 5 -3.51 -36.47 22.28
CA SER A 5 -2.89 -37.41 21.33
C SER A 5 -3.60 -37.41 19.98
N LEU A 6 -4.93 -37.25 19.94
CA LEU A 6 -5.69 -37.10 18.70
C LEU A 6 -5.37 -35.78 17.96
N ILE A 7 -5.19 -34.67 18.69
CA ILE A 7 -4.79 -33.39 18.10
C ILE A 7 -3.35 -33.46 17.56
N ILE A 8 -2.41 -34.01 18.34
CA ILE A 8 -1.02 -34.21 17.92
C ILE A 8 -0.95 -35.15 16.70
N LEU A 9 -1.72 -36.24 16.70
CA LEU A 9 -1.84 -37.14 15.54
C LEU A 9 -2.42 -36.42 14.31
N ALA A 10 -3.45 -35.56 14.49
CA ALA A 10 -4.02 -34.80 13.39
C ALA A 10 -3.02 -33.79 12.80
N VAL A 11 -2.28 -33.06 13.65
CA VAL A 11 -1.20 -32.16 13.22
C VAL A 11 -0.09 -32.93 12.50
N PHE A 12 0.33 -34.08 13.03
CA PHE A 12 1.34 -34.94 12.42
C PHE A 12 0.88 -35.53 11.07
N CYS A 13 -0.39 -35.92 10.94
CA CYS A 13 -0.99 -36.34 9.67
C CYS A 13 -1.05 -35.19 8.63
N VAL A 14 -1.40 -33.97 9.04
CA VAL A 14 -1.33 -32.79 8.16
C VAL A 14 0.11 -32.52 7.72
N PHE A 15 1.07 -32.61 8.64
CA PHE A 15 2.50 -32.45 8.34
C PHE A 15 2.98 -33.51 7.34
N LEU A 16 2.62 -34.78 7.54
CA LEU A 16 2.93 -35.89 6.62
C LEU A 16 2.32 -35.68 5.24
N VAL A 17 1.08 -35.20 5.13
CA VAL A 17 0.45 -34.88 3.83
C VAL A 17 1.20 -33.75 3.12
N CYS A 18 1.60 -32.70 3.85
CA CYS A 18 2.41 -31.61 3.31
C CYS A 18 3.82 -32.07 2.85
N VAL A 19 4.44 -33.03 3.55
CA VAL A 19 5.74 -33.61 3.19
C VAL A 19 5.63 -34.58 2.01
N TRP A 20 4.61 -35.45 1.98
CA TRP A 20 4.41 -36.39 0.87
C TRP A 20 4.07 -35.66 -0.44
N SER A 21 3.37 -34.53 -0.37
CA SER A 21 3.12 -33.66 -1.52
C SER A 21 4.39 -33.03 -2.13
N LYS A 22 5.57 -33.14 -1.49
CA LYS A 22 6.85 -32.68 -2.07
C LYS A 22 7.61 -33.75 -2.87
N LYS A 23 7.25 -35.04 -2.78
CA LYS A 23 8.07 -36.15 -3.34
C LYS A 23 8.03 -36.33 -4.87
N HIS A 24 7.49 -35.38 -5.62
CA HIS A 24 7.25 -35.54 -7.07
C HIS A 24 7.91 -34.51 -8.00
N ASP A 25 8.49 -33.44 -7.47
CA ASP A 25 9.35 -32.50 -8.22
C ASP A 25 10.75 -32.53 -7.59
N ALA A 26 11.79 -32.74 -8.40
CA ALA A 26 13.17 -32.89 -7.96
C ALA A 26 14.13 -32.09 -8.85
N TYR A 27 15.28 -31.70 -8.29
CA TYR A 27 16.40 -30.99 -8.94
C TYR A 27 16.09 -29.62 -9.57
N VAL A 28 16.34 -28.56 -8.80
CA VAL A 28 17.31 -27.51 -9.15
C VAL A 28 18.15 -27.26 -7.88
N GLU A 29 19.41 -26.88 -8.02
CA GLU A 29 20.38 -26.76 -6.91
C GLU A 29 20.24 -25.43 -6.15
N ASP A 30 20.48 -25.44 -4.84
CA ASP A 30 20.54 -24.25 -3.99
C ASP A 30 21.94 -23.60 -4.11
N ASN A 31 22.02 -22.27 -4.18
CA ASN A 31 23.31 -21.55 -4.25
C ASN A 31 23.31 -20.20 -3.48
N ASP A 32 22.43 -20.07 -2.49
CA ASP A 32 22.16 -18.85 -1.70
C ASP A 32 23.23 -18.59 -0.60
N PHE A 33 24.53 -18.78 -0.91
CA PHE A 33 25.64 -18.64 0.07
C PHE A 33 26.80 -17.75 -0.41
N ALA A 34 26.59 -16.96 -1.47
CA ALA A 34 27.64 -16.12 -2.09
C ALA A 34 27.45 -14.60 -1.88
N GLU A 35 26.54 -14.18 -0.99
CA GLU A 35 26.07 -12.78 -0.86
C GLU A 35 26.44 -12.14 0.50
N PHE A 36 27.48 -12.64 1.17
CA PHE A 36 27.86 -12.26 2.55
C PHE A 36 29.37 -12.10 2.79
N GLU A 37 30.17 -11.68 1.78
CA GLU A 37 31.61 -11.44 2.00
C GLU A 37 32.25 -10.41 1.05
N GLU A 38 31.61 -9.24 0.82
CA GLU A 38 32.29 -8.09 0.19
C GLU A 38 31.64 -6.74 0.58
N PHE A 39 32.04 -6.17 1.73
CA PHE A 39 32.01 -4.72 2.02
C PHE A 39 32.72 -4.40 3.35
N GLU A 40 34.00 -4.06 3.27
CA GLU A 40 34.64 -3.08 4.15
C GLU A 40 35.78 -2.42 3.34
N GLU A 41 36.00 -1.12 3.54
CA GLU A 41 36.85 -0.28 2.69
C GLU A 41 38.29 -0.16 3.24
N ASP A 42 39.25 0.08 2.35
CA ASP A 42 40.48 0.82 2.67
C ASP A 42 40.80 1.71 1.45
N GLU A 43 40.85 3.03 1.65
CA GLU A 43 41.15 4.05 0.64
C GLU A 43 42.51 4.69 0.91
N ASP A 44 43.38 4.82 -0.12
CA ASP A 44 44.55 5.70 -0.07
C ASP A 44 45.06 5.99 -1.52
N GLY A 45 45.39 7.25 -1.90
CA GLY A 45 45.83 7.46 -3.31
C GLY A 45 46.09 8.82 -4.00
N VAL A 46 45.91 10.01 -3.38
CA VAL A 46 46.56 11.30 -3.77
C VAL A 46 46.28 11.96 -5.16
N VAL A 47 45.50 13.06 -5.13
CA VAL A 47 45.72 14.44 -5.70
C VAL A 47 46.31 14.68 -7.13
N GLU A 48 45.60 15.47 -7.95
CA GLU A 48 46.16 16.68 -8.64
C GLU A 48 45.06 17.74 -8.99
N ASP A 49 45.45 19.01 -9.20
CA ASP A 49 44.59 20.22 -9.14
C ASP A 49 43.78 20.57 -10.41
N ASN A 50 42.74 21.43 -10.27
CA ASN A 50 42.68 22.79 -10.88
C ASN A 50 41.39 23.58 -10.51
N GLU A 51 41.56 24.77 -9.92
CA GLU A 51 40.58 25.90 -9.85
C GLU A 51 41.23 27.12 -10.54
N PRO A 52 40.53 28.21 -10.97
CA PRO A 52 39.62 29.05 -10.17
C PRO A 52 38.42 29.64 -10.99
N GLU A 53 37.65 30.70 -10.67
CA GLU A 53 37.66 31.74 -9.62
C GLU A 53 36.23 32.37 -9.46
N ARG A 54 35.96 33.06 -8.33
CA ARG A 54 34.87 34.09 -8.09
C ARG A 54 33.42 33.60 -7.81
N GLN A 55 32.60 34.26 -6.97
CA GLN A 55 32.83 35.46 -6.12
C GLN A 55 31.96 35.54 -4.83
N GLU A 56 32.63 35.63 -3.68
CA GLU A 56 32.40 36.52 -2.50
C GLU A 56 31.00 36.93 -1.95
N VAL A 57 30.85 36.73 -0.61
CA VAL A 57 30.38 37.72 0.41
C VAL A 57 28.85 38.01 0.49
N LYS A 58 28.13 37.94 1.64
CA LYS A 58 28.43 38.51 2.99
C LYS A 58 27.64 37.88 4.17
N LYS A 59 28.10 38.08 5.42
CA LYS A 59 27.42 37.74 6.70
C LYS A 59 26.53 38.88 7.24
N GLN A 60 25.50 38.55 8.05
CA GLN A 60 25.06 39.13 9.36
C GLN A 60 23.54 38.87 9.58
N ALA A 61 22.97 38.36 10.69
CA ALA A 61 23.30 38.20 12.13
C ALA A 61 22.78 39.30 13.09
N SER A 62 21.86 38.94 14.01
CA SER A 62 21.47 39.62 15.29
C SER A 62 20.32 38.85 15.99
N VAL A 63 20.45 38.28 17.22
CA VAL A 63 20.22 38.91 18.57
C VAL A 63 18.71 39.07 18.91
N ASN A 64 18.15 38.71 20.08
CA ASN A 64 18.65 38.03 21.31
C ASN A 64 17.51 37.11 21.89
N THR A 65 17.36 36.65 23.16
CA THR A 65 17.75 37.12 24.51
C THR A 65 17.96 35.96 25.53
N GLU A 66 18.58 36.35 26.65
CA GLU A 66 18.89 35.73 27.97
C GLU A 66 17.75 34.94 28.70
N GLN A 67 17.94 34.20 29.81
CA GLN A 67 18.92 34.17 30.94
C GLN A 67 19.25 32.67 31.29
N GLU A 68 20.45 32.23 31.76
CA GLU A 68 21.23 32.54 32.99
C GLU A 68 20.50 32.23 34.32
N GLU A 69 21.11 31.75 35.41
CA GLU A 69 22.53 31.45 35.78
C GLU A 69 22.93 29.97 35.43
N GLY A 70 24.06 29.30 35.75
CA GLY A 70 25.31 29.51 36.55
C GLY A 70 25.56 28.32 37.51
N PHE A 71 26.78 27.84 37.87
CA PHE A 71 28.18 28.19 37.53
C PHE A 71 29.14 27.02 37.92
N ASP A 72 29.98 26.57 36.97
CA ASP A 72 31.33 25.89 36.98
C ASP A 72 31.62 24.80 38.08
N GLU A 73 32.76 24.09 38.22
CA GLU A 73 34.17 24.05 37.72
C GLU A 73 34.60 22.54 37.73
N ASP A 74 35.54 21.91 36.99
CA ASP A 74 36.33 22.11 35.74
C ASP A 74 37.04 20.75 35.35
N GLU A 75 37.88 20.71 34.29
CA GLU A 75 38.88 19.66 33.86
C GLU A 75 38.45 18.33 33.14
N ASP A 76 38.57 18.36 31.80
CA ASP A 76 39.41 17.55 30.86
C ASP A 76 39.36 16.00 30.63
N ASP A 77 39.43 15.68 29.33
CA ASP A 77 39.92 14.51 28.55
C ASP A 77 39.34 13.07 28.68
N ASP A 78 39.04 12.50 27.50
CA ASP A 78 38.71 11.10 27.25
C ASP A 78 39.97 10.19 27.31
N GLU A 79 39.84 8.94 27.78
CA GLU A 79 40.78 7.87 27.43
C GLU A 79 40.03 6.54 27.16
N GLU A 80 40.51 5.78 26.17
CA GLU A 80 39.87 4.56 25.68
C GLU A 80 40.20 3.33 26.55
N ALA A 81 39.22 2.45 26.77
CA ALA A 81 39.41 0.98 26.69
C ALA A 81 38.09 0.22 26.86
N VAL A 82 37.84 -0.76 25.99
CA VAL A 82 36.82 -1.80 26.24
C VAL A 82 37.51 -2.96 26.98
N GLY A 83 37.08 -3.26 28.19
CA GLY A 83 37.49 -4.43 28.96
C GLY A 83 36.37 -5.45 29.11
N ASP A 84 36.63 -6.71 28.74
CA ASP A 84 35.78 -7.85 29.10
C ASP A 84 35.93 -8.14 30.60
N ASP A 85 34.90 -7.85 31.42
CA ASP A 85 34.89 -8.19 32.85
C ASP A 85 33.46 -8.32 33.43
N GLU A 86 32.78 -9.45 33.19
CA GLU A 86 31.63 -9.86 34.01
C GLU A 86 31.48 -11.41 34.12
N PHE A 87 32.60 -12.14 34.21
CA PHE A 87 32.58 -13.61 34.35
C PHE A 87 33.53 -14.23 35.41
N GLU A 88 34.16 -13.44 36.28
CA GLU A 88 35.02 -13.93 37.38
C GLU A 88 34.46 -13.62 38.78
N HIS A 89 33.28 -14.16 39.14
CA HIS A 89 32.71 -13.97 40.49
C HIS A 89 32.19 -15.24 41.19
N LEU A 90 32.69 -16.43 40.83
CA LEU A 90 32.29 -17.72 41.44
C LEU A 90 33.46 -18.68 41.69
N HIS A 91 34.61 -18.20 42.16
CA HIS A 91 35.74 -19.06 42.54
C HIS A 91 36.58 -18.56 43.74
N ASP A 92 35.92 -18.10 44.81
CA ASP A 92 36.54 -17.97 46.13
C ASP A 92 36.58 -19.34 46.85
N GLU A 93 37.75 -19.76 47.31
CA GLU A 93 37.97 -21.06 47.99
C GLU A 93 37.96 -20.97 49.54
N GLU A 94 37.49 -19.85 50.12
CA GLU A 94 37.60 -19.54 51.56
C GLU A 94 36.37 -19.90 52.42
N GLU A 95 35.92 -21.18 52.43
CA GLU A 95 35.05 -21.68 53.52
C GLU A 95 35.31 -23.15 53.91
N PHE A 96 36.58 -23.55 54.13
CA PHE A 96 36.86 -24.91 54.66
C PHE A 96 38.07 -25.05 55.62
N GLU A 97 38.23 -24.12 56.57
CA GLU A 97 39.11 -24.33 57.73
C GLU A 97 38.38 -24.96 58.94
N ASN A 98 39.16 -25.49 59.91
CA ASN A 98 38.72 -26.07 61.19
C ASN A 98 38.14 -27.51 61.17
N PHE A 99 38.87 -28.46 60.57
CA PHE A 99 38.86 -29.85 61.04
C PHE A 99 40.14 -30.17 61.83
N ASP A 100 40.08 -29.97 63.15
CA ASP A 100 41.19 -30.22 64.06
C ASP A 100 41.63 -31.69 64.08
N LYS A 101 42.95 -31.91 64.11
CA LYS A 101 43.59 -33.24 64.19
C LYS A 101 44.10 -33.52 65.60
N GLU A 102 43.24 -34.04 66.46
CA GLU A 102 43.67 -34.66 67.72
C GLU A 102 43.83 -36.19 67.57
N LYS A 103 44.83 -36.71 68.27
CA LYS A 103 45.58 -37.95 68.00
C LYS A 103 44.87 -39.27 68.36
N ASP A 104 45.26 -40.32 67.62
CA ASP A 104 45.59 -41.69 68.05
C ASP A 104 44.76 -42.40 69.15
N VAL A 105 44.27 -43.62 68.84
CA VAL A 105 44.73 -44.91 69.43
C VAL A 105 43.71 -46.06 69.15
N VAL A 106 44.20 -47.10 68.45
CA VAL A 106 43.84 -48.55 68.51
C VAL A 106 42.41 -48.97 68.92
N GLY A 107 41.66 -49.58 67.98
CA GLY A 107 40.44 -50.35 68.30
C GLY A 107 39.96 -51.28 67.17
N LYS A 108 39.43 -52.47 67.49
CA LYS A 108 38.90 -53.46 66.52
C LYS A 108 37.36 -53.45 66.45
N ASN A 109 36.84 -53.71 65.24
CA ASN A 109 35.53 -54.32 64.93
C ASN A 109 34.24 -53.62 65.46
N LYS A 110 33.39 -53.14 64.53
CA LYS A 110 32.05 -53.73 64.22
C LYS A 110 31.29 -52.97 63.13
N ASN A 111 30.27 -53.62 62.55
CA ASN A 111 29.26 -53.01 61.70
C ASN A 111 28.26 -52.20 62.55
N GLU A 112 28.01 -50.94 62.20
CA GLU A 112 26.73 -50.26 62.47
C GLU A 112 26.30 -49.46 61.23
N LYS A 113 25.02 -49.11 61.12
CA LYS A 113 24.43 -48.49 59.91
C LYS A 113 24.38 -46.97 60.02
N LEU A 114 24.71 -46.28 58.93
CA LEU A 114 24.40 -44.86 58.76
C LEU A 114 22.89 -44.66 58.56
N PRO A 115 22.30 -43.55 59.05
CA PRO A 115 20.87 -43.23 58.89
C PRO A 115 20.54 -42.65 57.51
N ASP A 116 19.29 -42.82 57.05
CA ASP A 116 18.79 -42.25 55.79
C ASP A 116 18.77 -40.71 55.79
N LEU A 117 19.30 -40.10 54.73
CA LEU A 117 19.16 -38.66 54.49
C LEU A 117 17.72 -38.33 54.07
N GLN A 118 16.98 -37.66 54.96
CA GLN A 118 15.68 -37.07 54.62
C GLN A 118 15.87 -35.81 53.77
N MET A 119 15.74 -35.95 52.45
CA MET A 119 15.83 -34.83 51.51
C MET A 119 14.82 -33.72 51.85
N ALA A 120 15.31 -32.49 52.03
CA ALA A 120 14.47 -31.33 52.33
C ALA A 120 13.45 -31.08 51.21
N LYS A 121 12.17 -31.00 51.58
CA LYS A 121 11.06 -30.87 50.62
C LYS A 121 10.85 -29.42 50.18
N VAL A 122 11.73 -28.95 49.28
CA VAL A 122 11.65 -27.63 48.63
C VAL A 122 10.21 -27.33 48.16
N PRO A 123 9.64 -26.13 48.44
CA PRO A 123 8.25 -25.82 48.14
C PRO A 123 7.94 -25.89 46.64
N LEU A 124 6.72 -26.35 46.32
CA LEU A 124 6.31 -26.77 44.98
C LEU A 124 6.35 -25.67 43.90
N HIS A 125 6.34 -24.39 44.28
CA HIS A 125 6.34 -23.27 43.33
C HIS A 125 7.70 -22.99 42.68
N LEU A 126 8.79 -23.58 43.19
CA LEU A 126 10.15 -23.48 42.61
C LEU A 126 10.55 -24.72 41.81
N ARG A 127 9.63 -25.67 41.60
CA ARG A 127 9.82 -26.74 40.62
C ARG A 127 9.31 -26.26 39.28
N THR A 128 10.23 -25.76 38.44
CA THR A 128 10.00 -25.42 37.04
C THR A 128 9.66 -26.69 36.23
N SER A 129 8.42 -27.17 36.36
CA SER A 129 7.95 -28.38 35.71
C SER A 129 7.67 -28.13 34.24
N TRP A 130 8.01 -29.09 33.38
CA TRP A 130 7.73 -29.04 31.94
C TRP A 130 6.23 -28.93 31.62
N ASP A 131 5.35 -29.35 32.53
CA ASP A 131 3.90 -29.15 32.44
C ASP A 131 3.50 -27.65 32.49
N SER A 132 4.28 -26.80 33.16
CA SER A 132 4.06 -25.34 33.22
C SER A 132 4.27 -24.68 31.86
N PHE A 133 5.31 -25.11 31.13
CA PHE A 133 5.63 -24.60 29.80
C PHE A 133 4.67 -25.07 28.70
N PHE A 134 3.61 -25.83 29.02
CA PHE A 134 2.66 -26.33 28.00
C PHE A 134 2.01 -25.19 27.19
N LEU A 135 1.71 -24.05 27.82
CA LEU A 135 1.15 -22.88 27.12
C LEU A 135 2.20 -22.16 26.27
N GLU A 136 3.44 -22.04 26.75
CA GLU A 136 4.54 -21.41 26.01
C GLU A 136 4.94 -22.25 24.79
N MET A 137 5.09 -23.56 24.95
CA MET A 137 5.32 -24.50 23.84
C MET A 137 4.17 -24.49 22.83
N LEU A 138 2.91 -24.30 23.27
CA LEU A 138 1.76 -24.13 22.38
C LEU A 138 1.83 -22.80 21.60
N MET A 139 2.27 -21.70 22.24
CA MET A 139 2.48 -20.42 21.56
C MET A 139 3.64 -20.49 20.55
N ILE A 140 4.78 -21.08 20.94
CA ILE A 140 5.94 -21.29 20.07
C ILE A 140 5.57 -22.17 18.87
N ALA A 141 4.80 -23.24 19.07
CA ALA A 141 4.26 -24.05 17.97
C ALA A 141 3.32 -23.26 17.06
N GLY A 142 2.45 -22.41 17.62
CA GLY A 142 1.57 -21.52 16.86
C GLY A 142 2.35 -20.50 16.01
N LEU A 143 3.37 -19.86 16.58
CA LEU A 143 4.28 -18.93 15.90
C LEU A 143 5.10 -19.64 14.80
N THR A 144 5.55 -20.87 15.06
CA THR A 144 6.28 -21.70 14.07
C THR A 144 5.38 -22.03 12.88
N VAL A 145 4.12 -22.43 13.11
CA VAL A 145 3.14 -22.66 12.03
C VAL A 145 2.82 -21.37 11.27
N TYR A 146 2.71 -20.24 11.98
CA TYR A 146 2.53 -18.92 11.35
C TYR A 146 3.70 -18.58 10.42
N PHE A 147 4.93 -18.70 10.90
CA PHE A 147 6.16 -18.39 10.17
C PHE A 147 6.37 -19.31 8.96
N LEU A 148 6.14 -20.62 9.12
CA LEU A 148 6.22 -21.58 8.01
C LEU A 148 5.17 -21.29 6.93
N ASN A 149 3.95 -20.86 7.29
CA ASN A 149 2.97 -20.40 6.31
C ASN A 149 3.38 -19.08 5.65
N PHE A 150 3.97 -18.14 6.40
CA PHE A 150 4.49 -16.89 5.86
C PHE A 150 5.53 -17.15 4.76
N LEU A 151 6.56 -17.96 5.07
CA LEU A 151 7.59 -18.37 4.10
C LEU A 151 6.96 -19.10 2.90
N HIS A 152 6.08 -20.07 3.13
CA HIS A 152 5.39 -20.80 2.06
C HIS A 152 4.56 -19.88 1.13
N GLY A 153 3.91 -18.87 1.71
CA GLY A 153 3.14 -17.87 0.97
C GLY A 153 4.02 -16.93 0.16
N LYS A 154 5.09 -16.40 0.77
CA LYS A 154 6.14 -15.58 0.14
C LYS A 154 6.76 -16.31 -1.06
N THR A 155 7.28 -17.52 -0.86
CA THR A 155 7.92 -18.31 -1.92
C THR A 155 6.93 -18.64 -3.05
N LYS A 156 5.66 -18.97 -2.75
CA LYS A 156 4.66 -19.23 -3.79
C LYS A 156 4.27 -17.99 -4.58
N ASN A 157 4.09 -16.84 -3.93
CA ASN A 157 3.78 -15.59 -4.61
C ASN A 157 4.95 -15.15 -5.50
N CYS A 158 6.19 -15.24 -5.01
CA CYS A 158 7.40 -14.98 -5.80
C CYS A 158 7.50 -15.90 -7.03
N LYS A 159 7.36 -17.23 -6.87
CA LYS A 159 7.42 -18.19 -8.00
C LYS A 159 6.32 -17.97 -9.03
N LEU A 160 5.11 -17.54 -8.62
CA LEU A 160 4.04 -17.15 -9.54
C LEU A 160 4.35 -15.87 -10.32
N ALA A 161 4.93 -14.86 -9.66
CA ALA A 161 5.30 -13.60 -10.31
C ALA A 161 6.49 -13.76 -11.28
N THR A 162 7.50 -14.55 -10.89
CA THR A 162 8.65 -14.88 -11.73
C THR A 162 8.24 -15.67 -12.98
N ALA A 163 7.34 -16.66 -12.83
CA ALA A 163 6.80 -17.40 -13.96
C ALA A 163 5.96 -16.52 -14.90
N TRP A 164 5.17 -15.58 -14.36
CA TRP A 164 4.49 -14.58 -15.18
C TRP A 164 5.48 -13.73 -15.97
N LEU A 165 6.53 -13.21 -15.32
CA LEU A 165 7.54 -12.37 -15.98
C LEU A 165 8.25 -13.13 -17.10
N ALA A 166 8.73 -14.34 -16.83
CA ALA A 166 9.43 -15.18 -17.81
C ALA A 166 8.59 -15.45 -19.07
N ALA A 167 7.28 -15.66 -18.93
CA ALA A 167 6.37 -15.91 -20.05
C ALA A 167 6.02 -14.64 -20.89
N HIS A 168 6.28 -13.44 -20.36
CA HIS A 168 5.92 -12.17 -21.01
C HIS A 168 7.11 -11.28 -21.36
N LYS A 169 8.32 -11.52 -20.82
CA LYS A 169 9.52 -10.69 -21.01
C LYS A 169 9.84 -10.43 -22.49
N GLU A 170 9.95 -11.49 -23.30
CA GLU A 170 10.20 -11.40 -24.75
C GLU A 170 9.14 -10.54 -25.48
N LEU A 171 7.86 -10.69 -25.12
CA LEU A 171 6.76 -9.92 -25.72
C LEU A 171 6.80 -8.44 -25.31
N LEU A 172 7.28 -8.13 -24.10
CA LEU A 172 7.43 -6.77 -23.59
C LEU A 172 8.64 -6.07 -24.23
N GLU A 173 9.79 -6.74 -24.29
CA GLU A 173 11.02 -6.25 -24.94
C GLU A 173 10.83 -6.05 -26.46
N THR A 174 9.94 -6.82 -27.08
CA THR A 174 9.52 -6.62 -28.49
C THR A 174 8.59 -5.40 -28.68
N GLN A 175 8.12 -4.75 -27.60
CA GLN A 175 7.10 -3.69 -27.64
C GLN A 175 7.48 -2.40 -26.92
N PHE A 176 8.50 -2.43 -26.06
CA PHE A 176 9.02 -1.32 -25.26
C PHE A 176 10.55 -1.36 -25.29
N SER A 177 11.20 -0.19 -25.36
CA SER A 177 12.67 -0.12 -25.29
C SER A 177 13.20 -0.24 -23.86
N ILE A 178 12.34 -0.08 -22.85
CA ILE A 178 12.68 -0.18 -21.43
C ILE A 178 11.61 -1.01 -20.72
N VAL A 179 12.03 -2.03 -19.97
CA VAL A 179 11.18 -2.97 -19.23
C VAL A 179 11.87 -3.28 -17.89
N GLY A 180 11.19 -3.06 -16.75
CA GLY A 180 11.77 -3.25 -15.42
C GLY A 180 12.52 -2.05 -14.86
N ASP A 181 12.21 -0.84 -15.35
CA ASP A 181 12.73 0.43 -14.83
C ASP A 181 12.10 0.76 -13.46
N ASP A 182 12.93 1.10 -12.47
CA ASP A 182 12.50 1.46 -11.11
C ASP A 182 12.39 2.97 -10.89
N GLY A 183 12.81 3.79 -11.87
CA GLY A 183 12.85 5.25 -11.80
C GLY A 183 13.84 5.84 -10.78
N ALA A 184 14.73 5.02 -10.20
CA ALA A 184 15.63 5.40 -9.11
C ALA A 184 17.09 5.00 -9.36
N SER A 185 17.32 3.86 -10.00
CA SER A 185 18.64 3.39 -10.44
C SER A 185 19.12 4.12 -11.70
N LYS A 186 20.45 4.31 -11.82
CA LYS A 186 21.07 4.88 -13.04
C LYS A 186 21.33 3.84 -14.14
N GLU A 187 21.23 2.55 -13.79
CA GLU A 187 21.48 1.43 -14.69
C GLU A 187 20.16 0.75 -15.04
N LEU A 188 19.92 0.48 -16.33
CA LEU A 188 18.70 -0.21 -16.75
C LEU A 188 18.76 -1.69 -16.32
N ALA A 189 18.22 -1.99 -15.14
CA ALA A 189 18.07 -3.34 -14.60
C ALA A 189 17.02 -4.17 -15.37
N SER A 190 17.30 -4.46 -16.65
CA SER A 190 16.33 -4.88 -17.65
C SER A 190 15.60 -6.19 -17.29
N GLY A 191 14.30 -6.07 -17.04
CA GLY A 191 13.42 -7.18 -16.69
C GLY A 191 13.63 -7.72 -15.28
N ILE A 192 13.94 -6.87 -14.29
CA ILE A 192 13.57 -7.10 -12.89
C ILE A 192 12.09 -6.73 -12.69
N LEU A 193 11.42 -7.40 -11.75
CA LEU A 193 10.04 -7.16 -11.35
C LEU A 193 10.01 -6.69 -9.90
N MET A 194 9.56 -5.45 -9.70
CA MET A 194 9.58 -4.76 -8.41
C MET A 194 8.60 -5.38 -7.42
N LYS A 195 8.98 -5.37 -6.14
CA LYS A 195 8.22 -6.01 -5.06
C LYS A 195 7.74 -5.00 -4.03
N GLU A 196 6.63 -4.34 -4.35
CA GLU A 196 5.93 -3.45 -3.41
C GLU A 196 5.41 -4.18 -2.16
N SER A 197 5.08 -5.47 -2.27
CA SER A 197 4.60 -6.26 -1.14
C SER A 197 4.75 -7.76 -1.35
N GLU A 198 4.67 -8.55 -0.28
CA GLU A 198 4.60 -10.03 -0.32
C GLU A 198 3.37 -10.57 -1.10
N SER A 199 2.44 -9.69 -1.50
CA SER A 199 1.28 -10.00 -2.35
C SER A 199 1.09 -9.04 -3.54
N VAL A 200 1.98 -8.07 -3.77
CA VAL A 200 1.86 -7.10 -4.87
C VAL A 200 3.24 -6.92 -5.49
N TYR A 201 3.31 -7.18 -6.79
CA TYR A 201 4.52 -7.02 -7.59
C TYR A 201 4.20 -6.15 -8.80
N THR A 202 5.12 -5.27 -9.18
CA THR A 202 4.93 -4.31 -10.26
C THR A 202 6.05 -4.37 -11.29
N LEU A 203 5.70 -4.03 -12.52
CA LEU A 203 6.63 -3.92 -13.64
C LEU A 203 6.29 -2.67 -14.43
N TRP A 204 7.19 -1.71 -14.46
CA TRP A 204 7.09 -0.53 -15.31
C TRP A 204 7.77 -0.79 -16.67
N CYS A 205 7.12 -0.35 -17.75
CA CYS A 205 7.63 -0.44 -19.12
C CYS A 205 7.45 0.92 -19.80
N SER A 206 8.46 1.40 -20.52
CA SER A 206 8.44 2.74 -21.14
C SER A 206 9.14 2.76 -22.51
N GLY A 207 9.08 3.90 -23.20
CA GLY A 207 9.70 4.05 -24.53
C GLY A 207 8.98 3.33 -25.68
N ARG A 208 7.65 3.17 -25.58
CA ARG A 208 6.77 2.81 -26.70
C ARG A 208 6.11 4.07 -27.26
N VAL A 209 6.04 4.20 -28.59
CA VAL A 209 5.40 5.35 -29.24
C VAL A 209 3.91 5.46 -28.85
N CYS A 210 3.46 6.67 -28.50
CA CYS A 210 2.12 6.99 -28.00
C CYS A 210 1.80 6.50 -26.56
N VAL A 211 2.80 6.07 -25.80
CA VAL A 211 2.66 5.58 -24.42
C VAL A 211 3.71 6.24 -23.53
N GLU A 212 3.24 7.03 -22.55
CA GLU A 212 4.09 7.66 -21.53
C GLU A 212 4.72 6.58 -20.65
N GLY A 213 3.92 5.58 -20.28
CA GLY A 213 4.39 4.39 -19.57
C GLY A 213 3.29 3.34 -19.40
N MET A 214 3.69 2.13 -19.04
CA MET A 214 2.81 1.04 -18.69
C MET A 214 3.22 0.42 -17.36
N LEU A 215 2.31 0.46 -16.39
CA LEU A 215 2.40 -0.29 -15.13
C LEU A 215 1.62 -1.60 -15.25
N VAL A 216 2.31 -2.73 -15.11
CA VAL A 216 1.67 -4.02 -14.82
C VAL A 216 1.78 -4.30 -13.33
N GLU A 217 0.64 -4.57 -12.68
CA GLU A 217 0.54 -4.89 -11.26
C GLU A 217 -0.06 -6.29 -11.06
N LEU A 218 0.74 -7.20 -10.51
CA LEU A 218 0.34 -8.54 -10.10
C LEU A 218 -0.20 -8.50 -8.68
N LYS A 219 -1.51 -8.21 -8.55
CA LYS A 219 -2.27 -8.34 -7.29
C LYS A 219 -2.51 -9.81 -6.96
N LEU A 220 -1.48 -10.45 -6.42
CA LEU A 220 -1.57 -11.82 -5.90
C LEU A 220 -2.35 -11.86 -4.58
N LEU A 221 -2.93 -13.01 -4.28
CA LEU A 221 -3.61 -13.23 -3.02
C LEU A 221 -2.61 -13.26 -1.86
N LYS A 222 -2.97 -12.65 -0.73
CA LYS A 222 -2.23 -12.78 0.53
C LYS A 222 -2.28 -14.24 0.99
N ARG A 223 -1.22 -15.00 0.71
CA ARG A 223 -1.04 -16.42 1.08
C ARG A 223 -0.20 -16.56 2.35
N GLN A 224 0.70 -15.61 2.57
CA GLN A 224 1.58 -15.48 3.72
C GLN A 224 0.82 -15.20 5.02
N ASP A 225 -0.35 -14.55 4.93
CA ASP A 225 -1.20 -14.17 6.06
C ASP A 225 -2.34 -15.20 6.28
N LEU A 226 -2.33 -15.81 7.47
CA LEU A 226 -3.30 -16.84 7.87
C LEU A 226 -4.71 -16.29 8.06
N ILE A 227 -4.87 -15.02 8.47
CA ILE A 227 -6.18 -14.40 8.65
C ILE A 227 -6.84 -14.19 7.28
N ASN A 228 -6.08 -13.66 6.31
CA ASN A 228 -6.53 -13.54 4.92
C ASN A 228 -6.64 -14.90 4.17
N MET A 229 -6.07 -15.98 4.72
CA MET A 229 -6.35 -17.35 4.27
C MET A 229 -7.67 -17.89 4.85
N LEU A 230 -7.91 -17.72 6.15
CA LEU A 230 -9.13 -18.16 6.84
C LEU A 230 -10.39 -17.42 6.32
N LEU A 231 -10.29 -16.10 6.14
CA LEU A 231 -11.39 -15.29 5.58
C LEU A 231 -11.79 -15.73 4.15
N ARG A 232 -10.89 -16.40 3.41
CA ARG A 232 -11.15 -16.91 2.06
C ARG A 232 -12.16 -18.06 2.03
N ILE A 233 -12.35 -18.76 3.15
CA ILE A 233 -13.38 -19.80 3.30
C ILE A 233 -14.77 -19.19 3.13
N PHE A 234 -14.97 -17.96 3.62
CA PHE A 234 -16.24 -17.22 3.51
C PHE A 234 -16.33 -16.38 2.23
N LYS A 235 -15.21 -15.87 1.72
CA LYS A 235 -15.15 -15.02 0.53
C LYS A 235 -14.12 -15.53 -0.48
N PRO A 236 -14.53 -16.28 -1.53
CA PRO A 236 -13.60 -16.72 -2.56
C PRO A 236 -13.02 -15.52 -3.32
N ALA A 237 -11.73 -15.61 -3.63
CA ALA A 237 -10.98 -14.60 -4.38
C ALA A 237 -9.97 -15.30 -5.32
N SER A 238 -9.61 -14.61 -6.40
CA SER A 238 -8.57 -15.00 -7.35
C SER A 238 -7.45 -13.97 -7.34
N ASP A 239 -6.26 -14.37 -7.76
CA ASP A 239 -5.18 -13.44 -8.13
C ASP A 239 -5.60 -12.60 -9.34
N GLN A 240 -5.11 -11.37 -9.45
CA GLN A 240 -5.44 -10.42 -10.52
C GLN A 240 -4.19 -9.81 -11.13
N VAL A 241 -4.21 -9.59 -12.45
CA VAL A 241 -3.22 -8.81 -13.20
C VAL A 241 -3.91 -7.54 -13.68
N ILE A 242 -3.46 -6.39 -13.21
CA ILE A 242 -3.92 -5.08 -13.68
C ILE A 242 -2.85 -4.50 -14.60
N VAL A 243 -3.24 -4.08 -15.79
CA VAL A 243 -2.36 -3.38 -16.74
C VAL A 243 -2.90 -1.97 -16.94
N LYS A 244 -2.18 -0.97 -16.45
CA LYS A 244 -2.45 0.45 -16.66
C LYS A 244 -1.47 0.99 -17.69
N VAL A 245 -1.97 1.52 -18.79
CA VAL A 245 -1.21 2.19 -19.84
C VAL A 245 -1.60 3.66 -19.82
N ASP A 246 -0.63 4.55 -19.58
CA ASP A 246 -0.80 6.00 -19.70
C ASP A 246 -0.29 6.46 -21.07
N LEU A 247 -1.04 7.32 -21.76
CA LEU A 247 -0.78 7.71 -23.15
C LEU A 247 -0.30 9.16 -23.21
N ASP A 248 0.56 9.49 -24.20
CA ASP A 248 0.98 10.88 -24.38
C ASP A 248 -0.24 11.80 -24.65
N GLU A 249 -0.16 13.03 -24.16
CA GLU A 249 -1.20 14.04 -24.37
C GLU A 249 -1.51 14.24 -25.86
N GLY A 250 -2.81 14.29 -26.19
CA GLY A 250 -3.29 14.48 -27.57
C GLY A 250 -3.17 13.26 -28.49
N LYS A 251 -2.69 12.09 -28.02
CA LYS A 251 -2.70 10.82 -28.81
C LYS A 251 -4.05 10.12 -28.79
N MET A 252 -4.85 10.34 -27.75
CA MET A 252 -6.19 9.78 -27.58
C MET A 252 -7.25 10.86 -27.78
N ASP A 253 -8.28 10.56 -28.57
CA ASP A 253 -9.47 11.41 -28.68
C ASP A 253 -10.36 11.32 -27.43
N THR A 254 -11.11 12.38 -27.16
CA THR A 254 -11.92 12.51 -25.94
C THR A 254 -13.15 11.58 -25.93
N PHE A 255 -13.07 10.45 -25.21
CA PHE A 255 -14.20 9.60 -24.88
C PHE A 255 -13.93 8.73 -23.64
N VAL A 256 -14.98 8.47 -22.85
CA VAL A 256 -14.94 7.47 -21.77
C VAL A 256 -15.75 6.22 -22.15
N PHE A 257 -15.13 5.05 -21.95
CA PHE A 257 -15.66 3.72 -22.25
C PHE A 257 -15.17 2.70 -21.22
N CYS A 258 -16.06 1.82 -20.74
CA CYS A 258 -15.66 0.66 -19.95
C CYS A 258 -16.57 -0.53 -20.26
N ILE A 259 -15.98 -1.71 -20.41
CA ILE A 259 -16.71 -2.97 -20.43
C ILE A 259 -16.20 -3.86 -19.31
N ALA A 260 -17.11 -4.31 -18.45
CA ALA A 260 -16.78 -5.01 -17.23
C ALA A 260 -17.82 -6.08 -16.88
N GLN A 261 -17.44 -7.13 -16.17
CA GLN A 261 -18.39 -8.10 -15.62
C GLN A 261 -19.43 -7.36 -14.75
N LYS A 262 -20.72 -7.72 -14.82
CA LYS A 262 -21.85 -6.97 -14.22
C LYS A 262 -21.65 -6.53 -12.77
N ARG A 263 -21.01 -7.36 -11.94
CA ARG A 263 -20.67 -7.04 -10.53
C ARG A 263 -19.61 -5.93 -10.45
N SER A 264 -18.53 -6.08 -11.20
CA SER A 264 -17.39 -5.16 -11.21
C SER A 264 -17.74 -3.85 -11.91
N ALA A 265 -18.57 -3.88 -12.96
CA ALA A 265 -19.14 -2.69 -13.61
C ALA A 265 -19.91 -1.80 -12.62
N ALA A 266 -20.72 -2.40 -11.73
CA ALA A 266 -21.45 -1.67 -10.71
C ALA A 266 -20.53 -1.06 -9.63
N LYS A 267 -19.43 -1.75 -9.30
CA LYS A 267 -18.38 -1.21 -8.42
C LYS A 267 -17.64 -0.05 -9.08
N LEU A 268 -17.11 -0.24 -10.29
CA LEU A 268 -16.33 0.76 -11.03
C LEU A 268 -17.12 2.06 -11.27
N HIS A 269 -18.41 1.96 -11.62
CA HIS A 269 -19.29 3.13 -11.77
C HIS A 269 -19.57 3.85 -10.44
N LYS A 270 -19.44 3.19 -9.29
CA LYS A 270 -19.50 3.87 -7.99
C LYS A 270 -18.15 4.53 -7.68
N ASP A 271 -17.08 3.74 -7.78
CA ASP A 271 -15.77 4.03 -7.19
C ASP A 271 -14.88 4.93 -8.06
N MET A 272 -15.05 4.95 -9.39
CA MET A 272 -14.30 5.84 -10.30
C MET A 272 -15.13 7.08 -10.65
N ASN A 273 -14.46 8.24 -10.77
CA ASN A 273 -15.16 9.51 -11.02
C ASN A 273 -15.64 9.63 -12.47
N ASP A 274 -14.72 9.46 -13.42
CA ASP A 274 -14.96 9.49 -14.86
C ASP A 274 -16.13 8.62 -15.33
N LEU A 275 -16.15 7.35 -14.94
CA LEU A 275 -17.25 6.44 -15.26
C LEU A 275 -18.59 6.95 -14.72
N SER A 276 -18.59 7.47 -13.50
CA SER A 276 -19.81 7.97 -12.87
C SER A 276 -20.32 9.30 -13.43
N GLN A 277 -19.45 10.07 -14.10
CA GLN A 277 -19.74 11.42 -14.59
C GLN A 277 -19.99 11.48 -16.10
N PHE A 278 -19.31 10.63 -16.88
CA PHE A 278 -19.36 10.65 -18.35
C PHE A 278 -20.07 9.45 -18.99
N THR A 279 -20.19 8.31 -18.30
CA THR A 279 -20.73 7.08 -18.92
C THR A 279 -22.14 6.73 -18.49
N GLU A 280 -22.91 6.15 -19.42
CA GLU A 280 -24.21 5.56 -19.16
C GLU A 280 -24.16 4.05 -19.44
N LYS A 281 -25.02 3.28 -18.76
CA LYS A 281 -25.19 1.84 -19.01
C LYS A 281 -25.90 1.63 -20.36
N LYS A 282 -25.27 0.88 -21.26
CA LYS A 282 -25.82 0.55 -22.59
C LYS A 282 -25.94 -0.97 -22.76
N SER A 283 -26.83 -1.42 -23.65
CA SER A 283 -26.93 -2.85 -23.97
C SER A 283 -25.71 -3.34 -24.76
N THR A 284 -25.28 -4.57 -24.48
CA THR A 284 -24.21 -5.28 -25.16
C THR A 284 -24.69 -6.07 -26.39
N GLU A 285 -26.01 -6.22 -26.60
CA GLU A 285 -26.62 -7.07 -27.63
C GLU A 285 -26.06 -6.84 -29.04
N LYS A 286 -25.77 -5.58 -29.40
CA LYS A 286 -25.20 -5.18 -30.71
C LYS A 286 -23.84 -5.83 -31.02
N TYR A 287 -23.10 -6.27 -30.00
CA TYR A 287 -21.69 -6.67 -30.12
C TYR A 287 -21.45 -8.17 -29.97
N GLU A 288 -22.51 -8.98 -29.80
CA GLU A 288 -22.43 -10.46 -29.64
C GLU A 288 -21.61 -10.91 -28.40
N ILE A 289 -21.48 -10.03 -27.40
CA ILE A 289 -20.69 -10.25 -26.17
C ILE A 289 -21.53 -11.00 -25.11
N PRO A 290 -20.96 -11.93 -24.32
CA PRO A 290 -21.68 -12.68 -23.30
C PRO A 290 -22.43 -11.80 -22.29
N SER A 291 -23.59 -12.28 -21.83
CA SER A 291 -24.48 -11.53 -20.93
C SER A 291 -23.96 -11.40 -19.49
N SER A 292 -22.77 -11.92 -19.18
CA SER A 292 -22.03 -11.64 -17.93
C SER A 292 -21.46 -10.22 -17.90
N TYR A 293 -21.19 -9.61 -19.06
CA TYR A 293 -20.65 -8.26 -19.19
C TYR A 293 -21.74 -7.17 -19.14
N GLN A 294 -21.31 -5.95 -18.81
CA GLN A 294 -22.05 -4.71 -18.85
C GLN A 294 -21.19 -3.65 -19.55
N LEU A 295 -21.78 -2.98 -20.54
CA LEU A 295 -21.16 -1.84 -21.20
C LEU A 295 -21.51 -0.54 -20.48
N LEU A 296 -20.49 0.25 -20.17
CA LEU A 296 -20.55 1.64 -19.75
C LEU A 296 -19.92 2.48 -20.87
N SER A 297 -20.63 3.47 -21.38
CA SER A 297 -20.15 4.21 -22.55
C SER A 297 -20.71 5.61 -22.61
N GLU A 298 -19.86 6.59 -22.90
CA GLU A 298 -20.27 7.93 -23.32
C GLU A 298 -20.64 7.92 -24.82
N ILE A 299 -19.66 7.62 -25.68
CA ILE A 299 -19.72 7.83 -27.13
C ILE A 299 -19.86 6.49 -27.87
N GLY A 300 -20.94 6.35 -28.65
CA GLY A 300 -21.22 5.11 -29.42
C GLY A 300 -20.23 4.83 -30.54
N GLU A 301 -19.57 5.86 -31.08
CA GLU A 301 -18.53 5.74 -32.10
C GLU A 301 -17.24 5.13 -31.54
N GLY A 302 -16.65 5.73 -30.49
CA GLY A 302 -15.48 5.16 -29.79
C GLY A 302 -15.75 3.76 -29.24
N THR A 303 -16.98 3.52 -28.75
CA THR A 303 -17.44 2.17 -28.35
C THR A 303 -17.32 1.15 -29.49
N ALA A 304 -17.78 1.50 -30.70
CA ALA A 304 -17.75 0.60 -31.85
C ALA A 304 -16.36 0.47 -32.50
N ALA A 305 -15.46 1.42 -32.27
CA ALA A 305 -14.07 1.34 -32.71
C ALA A 305 -13.21 0.43 -31.80
N VAL A 306 -13.49 0.43 -30.50
CA VAL A 306 -12.84 -0.45 -29.49
C VAL A 306 -13.46 -1.86 -29.51
N LEU A 307 -14.79 -1.99 -29.48
CA LEU A 307 -15.49 -3.28 -29.57
C LEU A 307 -15.62 -3.76 -31.03
N ASP A 308 -14.48 -4.06 -31.64
CA ASP A 308 -14.44 -4.76 -32.93
C ASP A 308 -14.59 -6.28 -32.77
N LYS A 309 -14.70 -6.99 -33.91
CA LYS A 309 -14.90 -8.45 -33.93
C LYS A 309 -13.79 -9.25 -33.22
N LYS A 310 -12.54 -8.79 -33.21
CA LYS A 310 -11.44 -9.47 -32.48
C LYS A 310 -11.59 -9.27 -30.99
N VAL A 311 -11.89 -8.05 -30.54
CA VAL A 311 -12.10 -7.75 -29.11
C VAL A 311 -13.32 -8.50 -28.58
N CYS A 312 -14.43 -8.54 -29.32
CA CYS A 312 -15.60 -9.36 -28.96
C CYS A 312 -15.26 -10.86 -28.90
N GLN A 313 -14.54 -11.40 -29.87
CA GLN A 313 -14.10 -12.81 -29.86
C GLN A 313 -13.21 -13.14 -28.64
N MET A 314 -12.31 -12.22 -28.26
CA MET A 314 -11.48 -12.40 -27.07
C MET A 314 -12.29 -12.31 -25.76
N LEU A 315 -13.26 -11.39 -25.67
CA LEU A 315 -14.18 -11.30 -24.52
C LEU A 315 -15.04 -12.57 -24.37
N THR A 316 -15.45 -13.20 -25.47
CA THR A 316 -16.18 -14.48 -25.44
C THR A 316 -15.25 -15.66 -25.12
N LYS A 317 -14.03 -15.70 -25.67
CA LYS A 317 -13.06 -16.79 -25.42
C LYS A 317 -12.53 -16.79 -23.99
N TYR A 318 -12.32 -15.61 -23.40
CA TYR A 318 -11.76 -15.40 -22.06
C TYR A 318 -12.83 -14.87 -21.08
N GLU A 319 -14.09 -15.28 -21.26
CA GLU A 319 -15.18 -14.94 -20.35
C GLU A 319 -14.83 -15.38 -18.91
N GLY A 320 -15.05 -14.49 -17.95
CA GLY A 320 -14.71 -14.72 -16.55
C GLY A 320 -13.24 -14.43 -16.20
N VAL A 321 -12.30 -14.54 -17.16
CA VAL A 321 -10.90 -14.13 -16.98
C VAL A 321 -10.73 -12.63 -17.19
N ILE A 322 -11.30 -12.06 -18.25
CA ILE A 322 -11.33 -10.60 -18.40
C ILE A 322 -12.37 -10.04 -17.42
N GLU A 323 -11.93 -9.30 -16.40
CA GLU A 323 -12.83 -8.66 -15.42
C GLU A 323 -13.35 -7.32 -15.96
N TYR A 324 -12.44 -6.47 -16.43
CA TYR A 324 -12.80 -5.21 -17.10
C TYR A 324 -11.72 -4.72 -18.07
N ILE A 325 -12.18 -3.90 -19.02
CA ILE A 325 -11.38 -3.07 -19.91
C ILE A 325 -11.95 -1.64 -19.79
N HIS A 326 -11.14 -0.71 -19.31
CA HIS A 326 -11.46 0.70 -19.10
C HIS A 326 -10.59 1.56 -20.03
N VAL A 327 -11.18 2.57 -20.66
CA VAL A 327 -10.55 3.52 -21.58
C VAL A 327 -11.12 4.89 -21.26
N SER A 328 -10.29 5.84 -20.85
CA SER A 328 -10.76 7.14 -20.34
C SER A 328 -9.76 8.25 -20.63
N ASP A 329 -10.23 9.34 -21.23
CA ASP A 329 -9.48 10.61 -21.36
C ASP A 329 -9.53 11.46 -20.09
N GLN A 330 -10.40 11.12 -19.13
CA GLN A 330 -10.63 11.89 -17.90
C GLN A 330 -10.29 11.11 -16.63
N TYR A 331 -9.34 10.18 -16.70
CA TYR A 331 -9.00 9.35 -15.54
C TYR A 331 -8.32 10.18 -14.46
N SER A 332 -8.99 10.29 -13.31
CA SER A 332 -8.58 11.04 -12.12
C SER A 332 -8.28 10.14 -10.91
N GLY A 333 -8.04 8.84 -11.13
CA GLY A 333 -7.96 7.85 -10.05
C GLY A 333 -9.32 7.45 -9.44
N PRO A 334 -9.31 6.58 -8.42
CA PRO A 334 -10.47 6.28 -7.60
C PRO A 334 -10.95 7.52 -6.84
N LYS A 335 -12.24 7.60 -6.55
CA LYS A 335 -12.79 8.64 -5.68
C LYS A 335 -12.22 8.50 -4.27
N LEU A 336 -11.50 9.53 -3.84
CA LEU A 336 -11.19 9.77 -2.42
C LEU A 336 -12.52 9.82 -1.65
N GLN A 337 -12.57 9.14 -0.49
CA GLN A 337 -13.77 9.13 0.37
C GLN A 337 -13.81 10.28 1.38
N ASP A 338 -12.77 11.13 1.42
CA ASP A 338 -12.73 12.30 2.29
C ASP A 338 -13.76 13.35 1.85
N ASP A 339 -14.69 13.69 2.74
CA ASP A 339 -15.74 14.70 2.51
C ASP A 339 -15.19 16.11 2.22
N ASN A 340 -13.89 16.33 2.45
CA ASN A 340 -13.13 17.49 1.96
C ASN A 340 -12.91 17.40 0.43
N GLN A 341 -13.99 17.56 -0.35
CA GLN A 341 -13.90 17.68 -1.81
C GLN A 341 -12.83 18.71 -2.17
N THR A 342 -11.88 18.30 -3.01
CA THR A 342 -10.73 19.13 -3.38
C THR A 342 -11.22 20.37 -4.12
N THR A 343 -10.77 21.55 -3.70
CA THR A 343 -11.20 22.83 -4.32
C THR A 343 -10.37 23.23 -5.55
N LYS A 344 -9.47 22.35 -6.01
CA LYS A 344 -8.85 22.32 -7.33
C LYS A 344 -9.49 21.19 -8.14
N MET A 345 -9.65 21.35 -9.45
CA MET A 345 -10.01 20.23 -10.33
C MET A 345 -8.97 19.10 -10.17
N PRO A 346 -9.38 17.83 -10.25
CA PRO A 346 -8.42 16.74 -10.28
C PRO A 346 -7.66 16.77 -11.61
N ASP A 347 -6.36 16.52 -11.56
CA ASP A 347 -5.55 16.33 -12.76
C ASP A 347 -5.99 15.03 -13.46
N THR A 348 -6.27 15.10 -14.76
CA THR A 348 -6.73 13.96 -15.56
C THR A 348 -5.69 13.55 -16.58
N LYS A 349 -5.48 12.23 -16.73
CA LYS A 349 -4.60 11.66 -17.77
C LYS A 349 -5.38 10.70 -18.68
N PRO A 350 -5.06 10.65 -19.98
CA PRO A 350 -5.61 9.64 -20.88
C PRO A 350 -4.97 8.28 -20.60
N CYS A 351 -5.77 7.29 -20.22
CA CYS A 351 -5.26 5.97 -19.89
C CYS A 351 -6.18 4.83 -20.36
N LEU A 352 -5.59 3.64 -20.49
CA LEU A 352 -6.29 2.37 -20.62
C LEU A 352 -5.95 1.49 -19.42
N ILE A 353 -6.96 0.93 -18.74
CA ILE A 353 -6.79 0.02 -17.60
C ILE A 353 -7.51 -1.30 -17.88
N PHE A 354 -6.75 -2.38 -17.92
CA PHE A 354 -7.23 -3.74 -18.09
C PHE A 354 -7.09 -4.48 -16.76
N CYS A 355 -8.08 -5.31 -16.41
CA CYS A 355 -7.95 -6.24 -15.28
C CYS A 355 -8.29 -7.66 -15.73
N PHE A 356 -7.32 -8.56 -15.56
CA PHE A 356 -7.43 -9.98 -15.83
C PHE A 356 -7.44 -10.73 -14.49
N THR A 357 -8.57 -11.35 -14.16
CA THR A 357 -8.70 -12.23 -12.99
C THR A 357 -8.24 -13.63 -13.37
N ILE A 358 -7.23 -14.15 -12.69
CA ILE A 358 -6.59 -15.41 -13.06
C ILE A 358 -7.52 -16.59 -12.70
N ALA A 359 -7.53 -17.60 -13.58
CA ALA A 359 -8.29 -18.82 -13.40
C ALA A 359 -7.86 -19.61 -12.15
N GLY A 360 -8.70 -20.53 -11.70
CA GLY A 360 -8.38 -21.43 -10.58
C GLY A 360 -8.86 -20.99 -9.18
N LYS A 361 -9.51 -19.82 -9.04
CA LYS A 361 -10.18 -19.37 -7.78
C LYS A 361 -9.24 -19.45 -6.56
N GLY A 362 -8.00 -19.00 -6.73
CA GLY A 362 -6.93 -18.99 -5.74
C GLY A 362 -6.01 -20.23 -5.72
N LYS A 363 -6.33 -21.28 -6.50
CA LYS A 363 -5.45 -22.46 -6.75
C LYS A 363 -4.58 -22.32 -8.00
N THR A 364 -4.13 -21.10 -8.27
CA THR A 364 -3.34 -20.67 -9.44
C THR A 364 -1.99 -21.39 -9.54
N ARG A 365 -1.61 -21.73 -10.77
CA ARG A 365 -0.34 -22.38 -11.17
C ARG A 365 0.48 -21.46 -12.08
N THR A 366 1.74 -21.81 -12.35
CA THR A 366 2.58 -21.10 -13.33
C THR A 366 1.95 -21.10 -14.73
N VAL A 367 1.44 -22.26 -15.15
CA VAL A 367 0.74 -22.43 -16.44
C VAL A 367 -0.48 -21.52 -16.58
N ASP A 368 -1.16 -21.16 -15.48
CA ASP A 368 -2.28 -20.20 -15.52
C ASP A 368 -1.79 -18.76 -15.79
N MET A 369 -0.53 -18.44 -15.49
CA MET A 369 0.13 -17.17 -15.82
C MET A 369 0.59 -17.15 -17.28
N GLU A 370 1.22 -18.22 -17.75
CA GLU A 370 1.67 -18.39 -19.14
C GLU A 370 0.50 -18.20 -20.14
N ASN A 371 -0.69 -18.73 -19.79
CA ASN A 371 -1.91 -18.60 -20.58
C ASN A 371 -2.45 -17.15 -20.71
N LEU A 372 -1.88 -16.15 -20.03
CA LEU A 372 -2.26 -14.74 -20.15
C LEU A 372 -1.60 -14.04 -21.35
N GLN A 373 -0.61 -14.65 -22.01
CA GLN A 373 0.13 -14.02 -23.12
C GLN A 373 -0.78 -13.45 -24.24
N PRO A 374 -1.87 -14.12 -24.67
CA PRO A 374 -2.81 -13.56 -25.66
C PRO A 374 -3.64 -12.37 -25.13
N LEU A 375 -3.74 -12.19 -23.81
CA LEU A 375 -4.40 -11.03 -23.19
C LEU A 375 -3.46 -9.82 -23.18
N MET A 376 -2.15 -10.01 -23.02
CA MET A 376 -1.17 -8.92 -23.22
C MET A 376 -1.14 -8.47 -24.70
N GLN A 377 -1.26 -9.40 -25.65
CA GLN A 377 -1.46 -9.05 -27.06
C GLN A 377 -2.76 -8.25 -27.31
N LEU A 378 -3.84 -8.55 -26.56
CA LEU A 378 -5.08 -7.77 -26.58
C LEU A 378 -4.90 -6.35 -26.01
N VAL A 379 -4.08 -6.17 -24.96
CA VAL A 379 -3.72 -4.83 -24.44
C VAL A 379 -3.10 -3.99 -25.55
N PHE A 380 -2.04 -4.48 -26.20
CA PHE A 380 -1.34 -3.74 -27.25
C PHE A 380 -2.23 -3.47 -28.47
N TYR A 381 -3.06 -4.43 -28.88
CA TYR A 381 -4.05 -4.22 -29.93
C TYR A 381 -5.04 -3.09 -29.60
N CYS A 382 -5.51 -3.01 -28.36
CA CYS A 382 -6.39 -1.93 -27.90
C CYS A 382 -5.67 -0.57 -27.80
N VAL A 383 -4.42 -0.53 -27.35
CA VAL A 383 -3.59 0.70 -27.32
C VAL A 383 -3.34 1.22 -28.75
N ASP A 384 -2.96 0.36 -29.68
CA ASP A 384 -2.78 0.72 -31.10
C ASP A 384 -4.08 1.12 -31.78
N LYS A 385 -5.24 0.61 -31.30
CA LYS A 385 -6.56 1.03 -31.78
C LYS A 385 -6.96 2.41 -31.25
N VAL A 386 -6.79 2.68 -29.96
CA VAL A 386 -7.21 3.96 -29.35
C VAL A 386 -6.30 5.11 -29.77
N SER A 387 -4.99 4.91 -29.85
CA SER A 387 -4.01 5.92 -30.33
C SER A 387 -4.14 6.25 -31.83
N ARG A 388 -4.93 5.49 -32.59
CA ARG A 388 -5.24 5.73 -34.02
C ARG A 388 -6.70 6.10 -34.25
N LEU A 389 -7.53 6.11 -33.21
CA LEU A 389 -8.95 6.42 -33.32
C LEU A 389 -9.13 7.94 -33.50
N GLN A 390 -9.67 8.32 -34.66
CA GLN A 390 -10.14 9.68 -34.90
C GLN A 390 -11.67 9.69 -34.90
N LEU A 391 -12.25 10.31 -33.87
CA LEU A 391 -13.69 10.52 -33.75
C LEU A 391 -14.19 11.55 -34.77
N SER A 392 -15.42 11.36 -35.25
CA SER A 392 -16.15 12.32 -36.07
C SER A 392 -16.27 13.69 -35.39
N LYS A 393 -16.40 14.75 -36.19
CA LYS A 393 -16.58 16.12 -35.66
C LYS A 393 -17.78 16.21 -34.71
N GLU A 394 -18.86 15.48 -34.98
CA GLU A 394 -20.05 15.41 -34.13
C GLU A 394 -19.76 14.72 -32.79
N ALA A 395 -19.04 13.59 -32.80
CA ALA A 395 -18.62 12.92 -31.59
C ALA A 395 -17.68 13.80 -30.75
N LYS A 396 -16.68 14.47 -31.35
CA LYS A 396 -15.80 15.42 -30.64
C LYS A 396 -16.56 16.60 -30.04
N MET A 397 -17.50 17.21 -30.78
CA MET A 397 -18.36 18.28 -30.26
C MET A 397 -19.25 17.80 -29.10
N LYS A 398 -19.75 16.55 -29.14
CA LYS A 398 -20.50 15.95 -28.04
C LYS A 398 -19.61 15.69 -26.82
N ALA A 399 -18.41 15.16 -27.04
CA ALA A 399 -17.41 14.90 -26.00
C ALA A 399 -17.05 16.18 -25.25
N GLU A 400 -16.63 17.20 -25.98
CA GLU A 400 -16.23 18.50 -25.47
C GLU A 400 -17.36 19.16 -24.66
N LYS A 401 -18.59 19.15 -25.19
CA LYS A 401 -19.78 19.66 -24.50
C LYS A 401 -20.10 18.89 -23.20
N ASN A 402 -19.64 17.65 -23.04
CA ASN A 402 -19.76 16.91 -21.78
C ASN A 402 -18.63 17.24 -20.80
N ARG A 403 -17.39 17.43 -21.25
CA ARG A 403 -16.28 17.94 -20.39
C ARG A 403 -16.58 19.35 -19.88
N GLN A 404 -17.12 20.23 -20.71
CA GLN A 404 -17.56 21.57 -20.30
C GLN A 404 -18.63 21.52 -19.19
N LYS A 405 -19.68 20.70 -19.33
CA LYS A 405 -20.67 20.50 -18.26
C LYS A 405 -20.05 19.93 -16.98
N ALA A 406 -19.12 18.98 -17.11
CA ALA A 406 -18.43 18.39 -15.96
C ALA A 406 -17.63 19.45 -15.18
N ALA A 407 -16.91 20.31 -15.91
CA ALA A 407 -16.20 21.46 -15.36
C ALA A 407 -17.16 22.50 -14.73
N GLU A 408 -18.28 22.84 -15.37
CA GLU A 408 -19.32 23.73 -14.81
C GLU A 408 -19.91 23.17 -13.51
N LEU A 409 -20.25 21.88 -13.48
CA LEU A 409 -20.78 21.20 -12.29
C LEU A 409 -19.75 21.19 -11.15
N PHE A 410 -18.47 20.91 -11.47
CA PHE A 410 -17.37 20.97 -10.51
C PHE A 410 -17.18 22.38 -9.95
N LEU A 411 -17.08 23.40 -10.81
CA LEU A 411 -16.93 24.80 -10.39
C LEU A 411 -18.10 25.27 -9.53
N LYS A 412 -19.34 24.83 -9.84
CA LYS A 412 -20.53 25.13 -9.05
C LYS A 412 -20.51 24.43 -7.68
N ALA A 413 -20.10 23.17 -7.62
CA ALA A 413 -19.95 22.43 -6.36
C ALA A 413 -18.86 23.07 -5.47
N ALA A 414 -17.67 23.31 -6.03
CA ALA A 414 -16.55 23.98 -5.36
C ALA A 414 -16.91 25.40 -4.89
N HIS A 415 -17.68 26.18 -5.66
CA HIS A 415 -18.18 27.48 -5.21
C HIS A 415 -19.17 27.32 -4.03
N SER A 416 -20.11 26.37 -4.11
CA SER A 416 -21.07 26.11 -3.04
C SER A 416 -20.37 25.72 -1.73
N GLN A 417 -19.42 24.78 -1.80
CA GLN A 417 -18.63 24.32 -0.65
C GLN A 417 -17.76 25.44 -0.07
N ARG A 418 -17.08 26.25 -0.92
CA ARG A 418 -16.33 27.45 -0.46
C ARG A 418 -17.24 28.45 0.24
N GLN A 419 -18.45 28.67 -0.27
CA GLN A 419 -19.43 29.56 0.33
C GLN A 419 -19.93 29.03 1.69
N GLU A 420 -20.19 27.72 1.78
CA GLU A 420 -20.64 27.06 3.01
C GLU A 420 -19.54 27.08 4.09
N LEU A 421 -18.31 26.67 3.77
CA LEU A 421 -17.16 26.77 4.69
C LEU A 421 -16.91 28.21 5.15
N ALA A 422 -17.15 29.20 4.28
CA ALA A 422 -17.07 30.63 4.61
C ALA A 422 -18.30 31.18 5.37
N GLN A 423 -19.37 30.40 5.51
CA GLN A 423 -20.52 30.67 6.40
C GLN A 423 -20.29 29.98 7.75
N GLN A 424 -19.98 28.68 7.76
CA GLN A 424 -19.63 27.91 8.96
C GLN A 424 -18.54 28.61 9.79
N ARG A 425 -17.40 29.01 9.17
CA ARG A 425 -16.32 29.76 9.84
C ARG A 425 -16.72 31.15 10.37
N LYS A 426 -17.85 31.73 9.94
CA LYS A 426 -18.39 32.99 10.48
C LYS A 426 -19.34 32.72 11.64
N GLU A 427 -20.14 31.67 11.55
CA GLU A 427 -21.05 31.25 12.62
C GLU A 427 -20.29 30.67 13.82
N GLU A 428 -19.22 29.91 13.56
CA GLU A 428 -18.25 29.45 14.56
C GLU A 428 -17.59 30.63 15.29
N LYS A 429 -17.05 31.62 14.56
CA LYS A 429 -16.48 32.83 15.17
C LYS A 429 -17.50 33.58 16.03
N LYS A 430 -18.73 33.78 15.53
CA LYS A 430 -19.80 34.43 16.30
C LYS A 430 -20.26 33.60 17.51
N ARG A 431 -20.18 32.26 17.45
CA ARG A 431 -20.41 31.38 18.60
C ARG A 431 -19.30 31.57 19.64
N ALA A 432 -18.04 31.50 19.24
CA ALA A 432 -16.89 31.66 20.13
C ALA A 432 -16.81 33.07 20.76
N GLU A 433 -17.16 34.12 20.01
CA GLU A 433 -17.29 35.49 20.52
C GLU A 433 -18.41 35.60 21.57
N LYS A 434 -19.56 34.95 21.34
CA LYS A 434 -20.66 34.90 22.32
C LYS A 434 -20.33 34.05 23.54
N GLU A 435 -19.59 32.96 23.36
CA GLU A 435 -19.14 32.07 24.42
C GLU A 435 -18.16 32.78 25.36
N LYS A 436 -17.18 33.51 24.79
CA LYS A 436 -16.30 34.41 25.56
C LYS A 436 -17.08 35.50 26.32
N LEU A 437 -18.11 36.09 25.71
CA LEU A 437 -18.98 37.06 26.39
C LEU A 437 -19.74 36.45 27.59
N MET A 438 -20.06 35.16 27.57
CA MET A 438 -20.70 34.45 28.68
C MET A 438 -19.72 33.88 29.72
N ALA A 439 -18.41 33.93 29.44
CA ALA A 439 -17.34 33.45 30.32
C ALA A 439 -16.54 34.59 31.00
N GLU A 440 -16.77 35.86 30.64
CA GLU A 440 -16.14 37.01 31.31
C GLU A 440 -16.91 37.36 32.59
N GLU A 441 -16.32 37.06 33.76
CA GLU A 441 -16.95 37.27 35.08
C GLU A 441 -17.05 38.76 35.50
N ASP A 442 -16.34 39.65 34.81
CA ASP A 442 -16.15 41.06 35.19
C ASP A 442 -17.28 41.96 34.59
N PRO A 443 -18.24 42.47 35.40
CA PRO A 443 -19.54 42.94 34.88
C PRO A 443 -19.48 44.18 33.99
N ASP A 444 -18.53 45.10 34.24
CA ASP A 444 -18.34 46.29 33.39
C ASP A 444 -17.58 45.97 32.09
N ARG A 445 -16.81 44.87 32.05
CA ARG A 445 -16.18 44.38 30.81
C ARG A 445 -17.21 43.70 29.92
N ALA A 446 -18.04 42.82 30.49
CA ALA A 446 -19.13 42.16 29.78
C ALA A 446 -20.07 43.18 29.12
N ARG A 447 -20.52 44.20 29.86
CA ARG A 447 -21.36 45.30 29.33
C ARG A 447 -20.69 46.08 28.19
N LYS A 448 -19.37 46.26 28.24
CA LYS A 448 -18.58 46.95 27.19
C LYS A 448 -18.41 46.10 25.93
N LEU A 449 -18.22 44.79 26.07
CA LEU A 449 -18.17 43.82 24.97
C LEU A 449 -19.55 43.69 24.28
N GLU A 450 -20.62 43.52 25.06
CA GLU A 450 -22.00 43.45 24.57
C GLU A 450 -22.37 44.69 23.73
N ALA A 451 -22.15 45.90 24.26
CA ALA A 451 -22.41 47.15 23.55
C ALA A 451 -21.55 47.33 22.28
N GLY A 452 -20.39 46.66 22.20
CA GLY A 452 -19.57 46.56 20.99
C GLY A 452 -20.21 45.64 19.94
N LEU A 453 -20.55 44.41 20.35
CA LEU A 453 -21.12 43.37 19.50
C LEU A 453 -22.46 43.80 18.89
N ASP A 454 -23.31 44.46 19.66
CA ASP A 454 -24.59 44.98 19.20
C ASP A 454 -24.42 46.11 18.16
N ARG A 455 -23.40 46.95 18.33
CA ARG A 455 -23.06 48.01 17.38
C ARG A 455 -22.52 47.46 16.06
N GLU A 456 -21.86 46.30 16.09
CA GLU A 456 -21.44 45.52 14.91
C GLU A 456 -22.64 44.84 14.22
N ASN A 457 -23.46 44.08 14.95
CA ASN A 457 -24.65 43.43 14.40
C ASN A 457 -25.63 44.45 13.79
N ARG A 458 -25.76 45.65 14.38
CA ARG A 458 -26.54 46.78 13.84
C ARG A 458 -25.90 47.48 12.64
N ARG A 459 -24.61 47.24 12.35
CA ARG A 459 -23.95 47.60 11.08
C ARG A 459 -24.15 46.51 10.03
N GLU A 460 -24.07 45.23 10.40
CA GLU A 460 -24.34 44.11 9.48
C GLU A 460 -25.78 44.09 8.97
N SER A 461 -26.78 44.27 9.83
CA SER A 461 -28.19 44.27 9.42
C SER A 461 -28.48 45.38 8.40
N LYS A 462 -27.91 46.57 8.60
CA LYS A 462 -27.96 47.68 7.64
C LYS A 462 -27.21 47.41 6.32
N LYS A 463 -26.17 46.56 6.32
CA LYS A 463 -25.50 46.08 5.09
C LYS A 463 -26.32 45.00 4.36
N LYS A 464 -27.08 44.18 5.09
CA LYS A 464 -27.93 43.09 4.56
C LYS A 464 -29.26 43.58 3.99
N GLN A 465 -29.72 44.79 4.31
CA GLN A 465 -30.95 45.35 3.73
C GLN A 465 -30.80 45.58 2.21
N PRO A 466 -31.72 45.06 1.37
CA PRO A 466 -31.63 45.21 -0.08
C PRO A 466 -31.87 46.67 -0.48
N LYS A 467 -30.89 47.28 -1.16
CA LYS A 467 -31.02 48.64 -1.70
C LYS A 467 -32.03 48.65 -2.85
N MET A 468 -33.26 49.07 -2.56
CA MET A 468 -34.32 49.24 -3.56
C MET A 468 -33.89 50.25 -4.63
N LYS A 469 -33.47 49.76 -5.80
CA LYS A 469 -33.26 50.60 -6.99
C LYS A 469 -34.61 51.07 -7.49
N MET A 470 -34.95 52.34 -7.29
CA MET A 470 -36.13 52.94 -7.91
C MET A 470 -35.96 52.91 -9.44
N MET A 471 -36.68 52.00 -10.11
CA MET A 471 -36.85 52.10 -11.55
C MET A 471 -37.68 53.35 -11.84
N LYS A 472 -37.04 54.41 -12.36
CA LYS A 472 -37.75 55.57 -12.87
C LYS A 472 -38.55 55.13 -14.10
N ILE A 473 -39.85 54.90 -13.90
CA ILE A 473 -40.81 54.83 -15.00
C ILE A 473 -40.74 56.18 -15.72
N LYS A 474 -40.21 56.19 -16.95
CA LYS A 474 -40.45 57.31 -17.87
C LYS A 474 -41.94 57.29 -18.19
N ALA A 475 -42.64 58.35 -17.82
CA ALA A 475 -43.99 58.57 -18.29
C ALA A 475 -43.92 59.00 -19.77
N ILE A 476 -44.53 58.18 -20.63
CA ILE A 476 -45.00 58.44 -22.00
C ILE A 476 -44.08 59.36 -22.83
#